data_AF-K2E9S6-F1
#
_entry.id   AF-K2E9S6-F1
#
_cell.length_a   1.000
_cell.length_b   1.000
_cell.length_c   1.000
_cell.angle_alpha   90.00
_cell.angle_beta   90.00
_cell.angle_gamma   90.00
#
_symmetry.space_group_name_H-M   'P 1'
#
loop_
_entity.id
_entity.type
_entity.pdbx_description
1 polymer ?
#
loop_
_entity_poly.entity_id
_entity_poly.type
_entity_poly.pdbx_seq_one_letter_code
_entity_poly.pdbx_strand_id
1 'polypeptide(L)'
;MKEPTYREALIKGWHLAWHHKSLWVFGLFAAFLGQMGIFEYLVQSFVGARQVETPSTFFYMHDVFRGFNFSDFIGLFHTSADKVIWLVWLIVIILGLLAILTFVSVVSQGTIVHNTAKSLGGLHLKLTSVEKSWHESRIHFWRLFTLNFFKKILTLLFVTFITWGMLNANLSAKAGDMFLFMAIFLLATMLGMVMSLWLIYAVGYVVVEEKKLLESCRLAWRLFTRHWLVSLEIGFIFIIFNIFLVLLVFAGMYVLFLPSLFLWTLVAVTGNTLLYFLGVLLGFVLFSLYVMLISSIFVIFSTSTWTYLFMKMHKKGLRSHLVRLIHD
;
A
#
# COMPACT_ATOMS: atom_id res chain seq x y z
N MET A 1 10.16 -6.57 -35.06
CA MET A 1 10.64 -6.46 -33.66
C MET A 1 9.48 -6.81 -32.75
N LYS A 2 9.60 -7.77 -31.82
CA LYS A 2 8.49 -8.17 -30.93
C LYS A 2 8.09 -6.97 -30.06
N GLU A 3 6.84 -6.53 -30.18
CA GLU A 3 6.33 -5.45 -29.34
C GLU A 3 6.35 -5.89 -27.87
N PRO A 4 6.96 -5.09 -26.98
CA PRO A 4 7.13 -5.46 -25.59
C PRO A 4 5.76 -5.68 -24.95
N THR A 5 5.53 -6.91 -24.48
CA THR A 5 4.22 -7.33 -23.94
C THR A 5 4.18 -7.09 -22.43
N TYR A 6 3.00 -6.86 -21.85
CA TYR A 6 2.76 -6.80 -20.39
C TYR A 6 3.41 -7.93 -19.60
N ARG A 7 3.42 -9.12 -20.22
CA ARG A 7 4.10 -10.31 -19.74
C ARG A 7 5.56 -10.06 -19.40
N GLU A 8 6.28 -9.26 -20.21
CA GLU A 8 7.67 -8.91 -19.91
C GLU A 8 7.79 -8.04 -18.66
N ALA A 9 6.86 -7.11 -18.44
CA ALA A 9 6.84 -6.24 -17.26
C ALA A 9 6.62 -7.05 -15.98
N LEU A 10 5.73 -8.05 -16.06
CA LEU A 10 5.47 -8.97 -14.95
C LEU A 10 6.67 -9.88 -14.69
N ILE A 11 7.22 -10.53 -15.72
CA ILE A 11 8.38 -11.42 -15.57
C ILE A 11 9.58 -10.67 -15.01
N LYS A 12 9.87 -9.47 -15.51
CA LYS A 12 11.00 -8.66 -15.05
C LYS A 12 10.77 -8.12 -13.64
N GLY A 13 9.56 -7.67 -13.32
CA GLY A 13 9.20 -7.26 -11.96
C GLY A 13 9.38 -8.41 -10.97
N TRP A 14 8.94 -9.61 -11.33
CA TRP A 14 9.06 -10.80 -10.48
C TRP A 14 10.52 -11.23 -10.31
N HIS A 15 11.27 -11.26 -11.42
CA HIS A 15 12.69 -11.58 -11.40
C HIS A 15 13.45 -10.62 -10.48
N LEU A 16 13.16 -9.31 -10.55
CA LEU A 16 13.77 -8.31 -9.69
C LEU A 16 13.43 -8.55 -8.21
N ALA A 17 12.14 -8.80 -7.91
CA ALA A 17 11.68 -9.05 -6.55
C ALA A 17 12.31 -10.30 -5.93
N TRP A 18 12.51 -11.37 -6.70
CA TRP A 18 13.03 -12.64 -6.19
C TRP A 18 14.57 -12.67 -6.09
N HIS A 19 15.27 -12.19 -7.11
CA HIS A 19 16.73 -12.34 -7.21
C HIS A 19 17.50 -11.27 -6.41
N HIS A 20 16.87 -10.13 -6.11
CA HIS A 20 17.53 -9.03 -5.41
C HIS A 20 17.02 -8.90 -3.98
N LYS A 21 17.45 -9.83 -3.13
CA LYS A 21 17.08 -9.90 -1.70
C LYS A 21 17.44 -8.64 -0.91
N SER A 22 18.43 -7.87 -1.37
CA SER A 22 18.75 -6.57 -0.78
C SER A 22 17.61 -5.56 -0.89
N LEU A 23 16.72 -5.71 -1.89
CA LEU A 23 15.53 -4.87 -2.02
C LEU A 23 14.43 -5.22 -1.00
N TRP A 24 14.46 -6.40 -0.35
CA TRP A 24 13.41 -6.84 0.57
C TRP A 24 13.27 -5.94 1.80
N VAL A 25 14.37 -5.37 2.28
CA VAL A 25 14.29 -4.41 3.39
C VAL A 25 13.55 -3.14 2.94
N PHE A 26 13.81 -2.65 1.73
CA PHE A 26 13.11 -1.51 1.16
C PHE A 26 11.65 -1.83 0.82
N GLY A 27 11.37 -3.04 0.34
CA GLY A 27 10.01 -3.52 0.11
C GLY A 27 9.18 -3.54 1.39
N LEU A 28 9.79 -3.97 2.49
CA LEU A 28 9.16 -3.99 3.80
C LEU A 28 8.82 -2.57 4.27
N PHE A 29 9.78 -1.65 4.22
CA PHE A 29 9.54 -0.26 4.62
C PHE A 29 8.54 0.43 3.68
N ALA A 30 8.62 0.20 2.38
CA ALA A 30 7.65 0.74 1.42
C ALA A 30 6.22 0.19 1.64
N ALA A 31 6.08 -1.04 2.16
CA ALA A 31 4.77 -1.62 2.47
C ALA A 31 4.00 -0.80 3.52
N PHE A 32 4.69 -0.16 4.48
CA PHE A 32 4.05 0.72 5.47
C PHE A 32 3.36 1.95 4.86
N LEU A 33 3.69 2.34 3.62
CA LEU A 33 2.96 3.42 2.93
C LEU A 33 1.57 2.99 2.46
N GLY A 34 1.23 1.70 2.52
CA GLY A 34 0.06 1.16 1.85
C GLY A 34 0.21 1.30 0.34
N GLN A 35 1.09 0.48 -0.25
CA GLN A 35 1.37 0.51 -1.68
C GLN A 35 0.73 -0.64 -2.46
N MET A 36 -0.36 -1.23 -1.96
CA MET A 36 -1.10 -2.26 -2.72
C MET A 36 -1.90 -1.70 -3.92
N GLY A 37 -1.64 -0.45 -4.32
CA GLY A 37 -2.23 0.18 -5.51
C GLY A 37 -3.74 0.23 -5.47
N ILE A 38 -4.37 -0.23 -6.56
CA ILE A 38 -5.83 -0.27 -6.74
C ILE A 38 -6.51 -1.18 -5.71
N PHE A 39 -5.86 -2.27 -5.30
CA PHE A 39 -6.45 -3.24 -4.40
C PHE A 39 -6.71 -2.67 -3.00
N GLU A 40 -5.77 -1.89 -2.44
CA GLU A 40 -5.96 -1.19 -1.17
C GLU A 40 -7.23 -0.33 -1.19
N TYR A 41 -7.40 0.43 -2.28
CA TYR A 41 -8.55 1.30 -2.45
C TYR A 41 -9.87 0.51 -2.57
N LEU A 42 -9.88 -0.59 -3.31
CA LEU A 42 -11.06 -1.47 -3.44
C LEU A 42 -11.43 -2.11 -2.11
N VAL A 43 -10.45 -2.62 -1.35
CA VAL A 43 -10.68 -3.21 -0.02
C VAL A 43 -11.25 -2.16 0.93
N GLN A 44 -10.68 -0.96 0.97
CA GLN A 44 -11.19 0.12 1.83
C GLN A 44 -12.59 0.60 1.42
N SER A 45 -12.87 0.65 0.12
CA SER A 45 -14.20 1.00 -0.40
C SER A 45 -15.24 -0.05 -0.03
N PHE A 46 -14.87 -1.34 -0.13
CA PHE A 46 -15.72 -2.46 0.25
C PHE A 46 -15.99 -2.51 1.75
N VAL A 47 -14.96 -2.26 2.58
CA VAL A 47 -15.13 -2.12 4.03
C VAL A 47 -16.02 -0.93 4.35
N GLY A 48 -15.83 0.22 3.69
CA GLY A 48 -16.69 1.41 3.82
C GLY A 48 -18.16 1.11 3.49
N ALA A 49 -18.40 0.32 2.45
CA ALA A 49 -19.74 -0.12 2.05
C ALA A 49 -20.39 -1.15 2.99
N ARG A 50 -19.62 -1.86 3.84
CA ARG A 50 -20.14 -2.90 4.76
C ARG A 50 -20.39 -2.41 6.19
N GLN A 51 -20.24 -1.12 6.48
CA GLN A 51 -20.18 -0.53 7.84
C GLN A 51 -21.42 -0.69 8.76
N VAL A 52 -22.39 -1.55 8.45
CA VAL A 52 -23.43 -1.94 9.43
C VAL A 52 -22.92 -3.02 10.40
N GLU A 53 -21.90 -3.81 10.04
CA GLU A 53 -21.44 -4.94 10.88
C GLU A 53 -19.96 -4.93 11.28
N THR A 54 -19.10 -4.16 10.60
CA THR A 54 -17.68 -4.05 10.95
C THR A 54 -17.29 -2.58 11.12
N PRO A 55 -16.88 -2.15 12.33
CA PRO A 55 -16.44 -0.77 12.52
C PRO A 55 -15.20 -0.55 11.65
N SER A 56 -15.24 0.48 10.80
CA SER A 56 -14.05 0.85 10.03
C SER A 56 -12.92 1.28 10.97
N THR A 57 -11.67 1.25 10.51
CA THR A 57 -10.52 1.80 11.26
C THR A 57 -10.76 3.24 11.70
N PHE A 58 -11.56 4.00 10.95
CA PHE A 58 -12.01 5.33 11.34
C PHE A 58 -13.02 5.31 12.48
N PHE A 59 -13.95 4.35 12.52
CA PHE A 59 -14.86 4.16 13.65
C PHE A 59 -14.12 3.69 14.91
N TYR A 60 -13.15 2.79 14.78
CA TYR A 60 -12.28 2.43 15.91
C TYR A 60 -11.43 3.60 16.37
N MET A 61 -10.85 4.38 15.45
CA MET A 61 -10.16 5.62 15.82
C MET A 61 -11.13 6.59 16.50
N HIS A 62 -12.32 6.81 15.93
CA HIS A 62 -13.35 7.65 16.51
C HIS A 62 -13.78 7.16 17.88
N ASP A 63 -13.97 5.85 18.11
CA ASP A 63 -14.34 5.31 19.41
C ASP A 63 -13.19 5.38 20.42
N VAL A 64 -11.95 5.18 19.99
CA VAL A 64 -10.74 5.45 20.80
C VAL A 64 -10.67 6.94 21.15
N PHE A 65 -10.94 7.84 20.19
CA PHE A 65 -10.98 9.29 20.40
C PHE A 65 -12.22 9.77 21.14
N ARG A 66 -13.32 9.00 21.14
CA ARG A 66 -14.56 9.29 21.87
C ARG A 66 -14.42 8.87 23.33
N GLY A 67 -13.71 7.77 23.59
CA GLY A 67 -13.23 7.43 24.93
C GLY A 67 -12.13 8.37 25.42
N PHE A 68 -11.50 9.13 24.52
CA PHE A 68 -10.55 10.18 24.86
C PHE A 68 -11.28 11.48 25.22
N ASN A 69 -11.56 11.66 26.50
CA ASN A 69 -12.01 12.95 27.00
C ASN A 69 -10.85 13.95 26.98
N PHE A 70 -10.99 15.02 26.22
CA PHE A 70 -10.01 16.10 26.18
C PHE A 70 -9.79 16.73 27.57
N SER A 71 -10.83 16.72 28.42
CA SER A 71 -10.72 17.12 29.83
C SER A 71 -9.80 16.22 30.65
N ASP A 72 -9.84 14.91 30.41
CA ASP A 72 -8.98 13.94 31.11
C ASP A 72 -7.54 14.08 30.63
N PHE A 73 -7.34 14.34 29.33
CA PHE A 73 -6.03 14.66 28.77
C PHE A 73 -5.46 15.98 29.33
N ILE A 74 -6.25 17.05 29.42
CA ILE A 74 -5.84 18.28 30.10
C ILE A 74 -5.57 18.01 31.58
N GLY A 75 -6.39 17.16 32.22
CA GLY A 75 -6.21 16.70 33.59
C GLY A 75 -4.85 16.03 33.82
N LEU A 76 -4.29 15.33 32.82
CA LEU A 76 -2.93 14.79 32.89
C LEU A 76 -1.87 15.89 33.07
N PHE A 77 -2.08 17.09 32.53
CA PHE A 77 -1.18 18.24 32.72
C PHE A 77 -1.30 18.88 34.11
N HIS A 78 -2.39 18.60 34.85
CA HIS A 78 -2.56 18.99 36.24
C HIS A 78 -2.02 17.94 37.23
N THR A 79 -1.52 16.80 36.75
CA THR A 79 -0.84 15.82 37.59
C THR A 79 0.58 16.28 37.97
N SER A 80 1.28 15.50 38.79
CA SER A 80 2.65 15.81 39.19
C SER A 80 3.56 16.10 37.98
N ALA A 81 4.46 17.09 38.14
CA ALA A 81 5.36 17.53 37.07
C ALA A 81 6.10 16.36 36.39
N ASP A 82 6.48 15.34 37.16
CA ASP A 82 7.13 14.12 36.65
C ASP A 82 6.30 13.38 35.60
N LYS A 83 4.98 13.25 35.79
CA LYS A 83 4.10 12.54 34.86
C LYS A 83 3.96 13.30 33.55
N VAL A 84 3.88 14.64 33.62
CA VAL A 84 3.81 15.51 32.44
C VAL A 84 5.10 15.39 31.63
N ILE A 85 6.26 15.41 32.29
CA ILE A 85 7.56 15.23 31.64
C ILE A 85 7.62 13.88 30.92
N TRP A 86 7.22 12.79 31.58
CA TRP A 86 7.17 11.46 30.96
C TRP A 86 6.20 11.38 29.77
N LEU A 87 5.03 12.00 29.87
CA LEU A 87 4.06 12.06 28.77
C LEU A 87 4.63 12.82 27.56
N VAL A 88 5.25 13.98 27.80
CA VAL A 88 5.91 14.76 26.74
C VAL A 88 7.02 13.95 26.07
N TRP A 89 7.88 13.27 26.85
CA TRP A 89 8.90 12.38 26.31
C TRP A 89 8.33 11.24 25.48
N LEU A 90 7.26 10.60 25.95
CA LEU A 90 6.57 9.55 25.21
C LEU A 90 6.02 10.07 23.87
N ILE A 91 5.39 11.25 23.86
CA ILE A 91 4.90 11.90 22.64
C ILE A 91 6.06 12.19 21.68
N VAL A 92 7.16 12.76 22.18
CA VAL A 92 8.35 13.05 21.36
C VAL A 92 8.95 11.78 20.76
N ILE A 93 9.04 10.69 21.53
CA ILE A 93 9.53 9.39 21.06
C ILE A 93 8.61 8.83 19.97
N ILE A 94 7.29 8.83 20.20
CA ILE A 94 6.31 8.33 19.22
C ILE A 94 6.36 9.15 17.93
N LEU A 95 6.34 10.48 18.03
CA LEU A 95 6.42 11.36 16.86
C LEU A 95 7.75 11.19 16.10
N GLY A 96 8.86 11.04 16.84
CA GLY A 96 10.16 10.74 16.26
C GLY A 96 10.19 9.42 15.49
N LEU A 97 9.63 8.35 16.07
CA LEU A 97 9.53 7.04 15.42
C LEU A 97 8.64 7.09 14.18
N LEU A 98 7.49 7.78 14.24
CA LEU A 98 6.60 7.95 13.09
C LEU A 98 7.27 8.75 11.97
N ALA A 99 8.00 9.81 12.30
CA ALA A 99 8.74 10.61 11.33
C ALA A 99 9.86 9.79 10.66
N ILE A 100 10.66 9.05 11.44
CA ILE A 100 11.70 8.17 10.92
C ILE A 100 11.10 7.07 10.05
N LEU A 101 10.03 6.41 10.51
CA LEU A 101 9.37 5.36 9.75
C LEU A 101 8.86 5.90 8.42
N THR A 102 8.13 7.03 8.44
CA THR A 102 7.64 7.69 7.22
C THR A 102 8.78 8.06 6.28
N PHE A 103 9.87 8.62 6.80
CA PHE A 103 11.05 8.94 6.02
C PHE A 103 11.63 7.70 5.33
N VAL A 104 11.91 6.66 6.11
CA VAL A 104 12.50 5.41 5.60
C VAL A 104 11.59 4.75 4.59
N SER A 105 10.28 4.73 4.84
CA SER A 105 9.27 4.18 3.94
C SER A 105 9.20 4.90 2.59
N VAL A 106 9.19 6.25 2.59
CA VAL A 106 9.15 7.06 1.35
C VAL A 106 10.44 6.92 0.55
N VAL A 107 11.60 6.99 1.22
CA VAL A 107 12.89 6.83 0.53
C VAL A 107 13.00 5.41 -0.04
N SER A 108 12.53 4.39 0.68
CA SER A 108 12.51 3.00 0.21
C SER A 108 11.70 2.81 -1.07
N GLN A 109 10.51 3.43 -1.17
CA GLN A 109 9.74 3.44 -2.42
C GLN A 109 10.56 4.03 -3.57
N GLY A 110 11.17 5.20 -3.34
CA GLY A 110 12.03 5.86 -4.33
C GLY A 110 13.18 4.95 -4.76
N THR A 111 13.83 4.26 -3.82
CA THR A 111 14.96 3.36 -4.09
C THR A 111 14.56 2.15 -4.92
N ILE A 112 13.36 1.59 -4.73
CA ILE A 112 12.84 0.51 -5.58
C ILE A 112 12.59 1.04 -6.99
N VAL A 113 11.87 2.16 -7.14
CA VAL A 113 11.58 2.77 -8.45
C VAL A 113 12.87 3.09 -9.21
N HIS A 114 13.84 3.68 -8.52
CA HIS A 114 15.12 4.07 -9.10
C HIS A 114 15.99 2.89 -9.54
N ASN A 115 16.16 1.88 -8.67
CA ASN A 115 16.90 0.66 -9.03
C ASN A 115 16.23 -0.06 -10.21
N THR A 116 14.90 -0.11 -10.22
CA THR A 116 14.15 -0.70 -11.31
C THR A 116 14.35 0.07 -12.62
N ALA A 117 14.26 1.40 -12.59
CA ALA A 117 14.47 2.22 -13.78
C ALA A 117 15.89 2.07 -14.35
N LYS A 118 16.93 2.04 -13.50
CA LYS A 118 18.32 1.81 -13.92
C LYS A 118 18.53 0.41 -14.50
N SER A 119 18.02 -0.64 -13.83
CA SER A 119 18.12 -2.03 -14.29
C SER A 119 17.49 -2.25 -15.68
N LEU A 120 16.41 -1.51 -15.98
CA LEU A 120 15.64 -1.67 -17.21
C LEU A 120 16.03 -0.69 -18.33
N GLY A 121 16.67 0.42 -17.98
CA GLY A 121 16.99 1.54 -18.88
C GLY A 121 18.19 1.31 -19.82
N GLY A 122 18.87 0.15 -19.73
CA GLY A 122 20.01 -0.19 -20.59
C GLY A 122 21.38 0.26 -20.09
N LEU A 123 21.46 0.93 -18.95
CA LEU A 123 22.72 1.25 -18.26
C LEU A 123 23.13 0.07 -17.36
N HIS A 124 23.67 -0.96 -17.99
CA HIS A 124 24.24 -2.17 -17.38
C HIS A 124 23.30 -3.04 -16.52
N LEU A 125 23.29 -4.34 -16.81
CA LEU A 125 22.67 -5.40 -15.99
C LEU A 125 23.26 -5.53 -14.58
N LYS A 126 24.29 -4.76 -14.23
CA LYS A 126 24.77 -4.64 -12.85
C LYS A 126 23.91 -3.60 -12.16
N LEU A 127 23.05 -4.06 -11.24
CA LEU A 127 22.43 -3.18 -10.26
C LEU A 127 23.47 -2.19 -9.72
N THR A 128 23.12 -0.91 -9.75
CA THR A 128 23.79 0.07 -8.90
C THR A 128 23.73 -0.42 -7.47
N SER A 129 24.80 -0.21 -6.70
CA SER A 129 24.79 -0.54 -5.27
C SER A 129 23.58 0.11 -4.63
N VAL A 130 22.80 -0.67 -3.88
CA VAL A 130 21.53 -0.24 -3.30
C VAL A 130 21.70 1.00 -2.42
N GLU A 131 22.87 1.15 -1.82
CA GLU A 131 23.32 2.34 -1.10
C GLU A 131 23.32 3.62 -1.94
N LYS A 132 23.83 3.57 -3.18
CA LYS A 132 23.80 4.73 -4.09
C LYS A 132 22.36 5.10 -4.42
N SER A 133 21.52 4.11 -4.71
CA SER A 133 20.10 4.31 -4.99
C SER A 133 19.31 4.81 -3.78
N TRP A 134 19.70 4.45 -2.56
CA TRP A 134 19.17 5.06 -1.34
C TRP A 134 19.54 6.54 -1.27
N HIS A 135 20.81 6.86 -1.48
CA HIS A 135 21.30 8.22 -1.37
C HIS A 135 20.63 9.17 -2.37
N GLU A 136 20.48 8.72 -3.62
CA GLU A 136 19.80 9.47 -4.69
C GLU A 136 18.30 9.68 -4.36
N SER A 137 17.61 8.65 -3.85
CA SER A 137 16.18 8.74 -3.48
C SER A 137 15.86 9.74 -2.37
N ARG A 138 16.81 10.04 -1.46
CA ARG A 138 16.59 10.99 -0.36
C ARG A 138 16.29 12.40 -0.86
N ILE A 139 16.87 12.80 -2.00
CA ILE A 139 16.68 14.12 -2.60
C ILE A 139 15.21 14.29 -3.05
N HIS A 140 14.53 13.20 -3.38
CA HIS A 140 13.14 13.19 -3.82
C HIS A 140 12.13 13.03 -2.67
N PHE A 141 12.59 12.90 -1.41
CA PHE A 141 11.74 12.61 -0.25
C PHE A 141 10.49 13.49 -0.18
N TRP A 142 10.64 14.81 -0.17
CA TRP A 142 9.51 15.74 -0.02
C TRP A 142 8.49 15.63 -1.15
N ARG A 143 8.95 15.38 -2.38
CA ARG A 143 8.06 15.24 -3.54
C ARG A 143 7.27 13.94 -3.45
N LEU A 144 7.94 12.83 -3.10
CA LEU A 144 7.30 11.53 -2.91
C LEU A 144 6.37 11.51 -1.69
N PHE A 145 6.79 12.13 -0.59
CA PHE A 145 5.96 12.27 0.61
C PHE A 145 4.67 13.02 0.28
N THR A 146 4.76 14.16 -0.41
CA THR A 146 3.58 14.95 -0.80
C THR A 146 2.64 14.15 -1.71
N LEU A 147 3.17 13.39 -2.68
CA LEU A 147 2.35 12.52 -3.54
C LEU A 147 1.64 11.41 -2.75
N ASN A 148 2.33 10.76 -1.82
CA ASN A 148 1.73 9.72 -0.97
C ASN A 148 0.72 10.30 0.01
N PHE A 149 1.02 11.46 0.60
CA PHE A 149 0.11 12.17 1.49
C PHE A 149 -1.18 12.56 0.75
N PHE A 150 -1.04 13.12 -0.45
CA PHE A 150 -2.17 13.43 -1.32
C PHE A 150 -2.99 12.17 -1.70
N LYS A 151 -2.32 11.05 -2.03
CA LYS A 151 -2.97 9.75 -2.26
C LYS A 151 -3.86 9.37 -1.07
N LYS A 152 -3.32 9.46 0.15
CA LYS A 152 -4.03 9.07 1.38
C LYS A 152 -5.22 9.97 1.70
N ILE A 153 -5.06 11.29 1.56
CA ILE A 153 -6.17 12.24 1.72
C ILE A 153 -7.31 11.92 0.75
N LEU A 154 -6.97 11.68 -0.52
CA LEU A 154 -7.96 11.40 -1.55
C LEU A 154 -8.68 10.07 -1.31
N THR A 155 -7.94 9.03 -0.94
CA THR A 155 -8.53 7.75 -0.55
C THR A 155 -9.47 7.90 0.65
N LEU A 156 -9.05 8.62 1.70
CA LEU A 156 -9.87 8.90 2.88
C LEU A 156 -11.16 9.64 2.50
N LEU A 157 -11.05 10.66 1.65
CA LEU A 157 -12.19 11.42 1.14
C LEU A 157 -13.19 10.50 0.44
N PHE A 158 -12.75 9.67 -0.50
CA PHE A 158 -13.65 8.76 -1.23
C PHE A 158 -14.28 7.70 -0.31
N VAL A 159 -13.52 7.11 0.60
CA VAL A 159 -14.04 6.12 1.55
C VAL A 159 -15.08 6.77 2.48
N THR A 160 -14.86 8.02 2.90
CA THR A 160 -15.83 8.79 3.69
C THR A 160 -17.12 9.06 2.92
N PHE A 161 -17.02 9.44 1.65
CA PHE A 161 -18.20 9.63 0.79
C PHE A 161 -18.99 8.33 0.58
N ILE A 162 -18.31 7.20 0.36
CA ILE A 162 -18.93 5.87 0.26
C ILE A 162 -19.64 5.52 1.56
N THR A 163 -18.97 5.70 2.69
CA THR A 163 -19.51 5.42 4.03
C THR A 163 -20.74 6.27 4.30
N TRP A 164 -20.68 7.57 4.01
CA TRP A 164 -21.81 8.49 4.16
C TRP A 164 -23.00 8.10 3.29
N GLY A 165 -22.76 7.73 2.02
CA GLY A 165 -23.80 7.23 1.13
C GLY A 165 -24.47 5.96 1.68
N MET A 166 -23.67 5.04 2.22
CA MET A 166 -24.17 3.82 2.84
C MET A 166 -25.00 4.12 4.09
N LEU A 167 -24.56 5.04 4.95
CA LEU A 167 -25.32 5.43 6.15
C LEU A 167 -26.69 6.01 5.79
N ASN A 168 -26.76 6.90 4.79
CA ASN A 168 -28.04 7.45 4.34
C ASN A 168 -28.97 6.38 3.77
N ALA A 169 -28.44 5.44 2.97
CA ALA A 169 -29.22 4.34 2.41
C ALA A 169 -29.79 3.39 3.48
N ASN A 170 -29.11 3.25 4.63
CA ASN A 170 -29.61 2.46 5.76
C ASN A 170 -30.62 3.21 6.62
N LEU A 171 -30.43 4.52 6.83
CA LEU A 171 -31.33 5.34 7.65
C LEU A 171 -32.68 5.60 6.97
N SER A 172 -32.66 5.80 5.65
CA SER A 172 -33.85 5.95 4.82
C SER A 172 -33.86 4.82 3.80
N ALA A 173 -34.56 3.73 4.11
CA ALA A 173 -34.68 2.56 3.22
C ALA A 173 -35.57 2.83 1.98
N LYS A 174 -35.51 4.05 1.42
CA LYS A 174 -36.19 4.41 0.18
C LYS A 174 -35.34 3.92 -0.99
N ALA A 175 -36.01 3.41 -2.04
CA ALA A 175 -35.34 2.95 -3.26
C ALA A 175 -34.41 4.02 -3.88
N GLY A 176 -34.77 5.31 -3.76
CA GLY A 176 -33.95 6.42 -4.22
C GLY A 176 -32.58 6.54 -3.52
N ASP A 177 -32.54 6.31 -2.21
CA ASP A 177 -31.30 6.41 -1.42
C ASP A 177 -30.35 5.24 -1.72
N MET A 178 -30.91 4.05 -1.96
CA MET A 178 -30.13 2.88 -2.41
C MET A 178 -29.54 3.09 -3.81
N PHE A 179 -30.31 3.67 -4.74
CA PHE A 179 -29.81 4.03 -6.07
C PHE A 179 -28.72 5.10 -6.00
N LEU A 180 -28.91 6.15 -5.18
CA LEU A 180 -27.91 7.18 -4.95
C LEU A 180 -26.62 6.60 -4.37
N PHE A 181 -26.73 5.69 -3.39
CA PHE A 181 -25.58 4.98 -2.83
C PHE A 181 -24.83 4.18 -3.90
N MET A 182 -25.53 3.40 -4.72
CA MET A 182 -24.91 2.61 -5.80
C MET A 182 -24.17 3.52 -6.80
N ALA A 183 -24.79 4.65 -7.17
CA ALA A 183 -24.18 5.64 -8.06
C ALA A 183 -22.91 6.27 -7.44
N ILE A 184 -22.98 6.70 -6.17
CA ILE A 184 -21.83 7.25 -5.44
C ILE A 184 -20.72 6.21 -5.30
N PHE A 185 -21.06 4.97 -4.94
CA PHE A 185 -20.11 3.88 -4.78
C PHE A 185 -19.36 3.59 -6.08
N LEU A 186 -20.08 3.46 -7.20
CA LEU A 186 -19.49 3.18 -8.50
C LEU A 186 -18.62 4.34 -8.99
N LEU A 187 -19.10 5.58 -8.85
CA LEU A 187 -18.37 6.78 -9.26
C LEU A 187 -17.12 6.99 -8.42
N ALA A 188 -17.23 6.93 -7.09
CA ALA A 188 -16.09 7.03 -6.19
C ALA A 188 -15.08 5.93 -6.53
N THR A 189 -15.55 4.69 -6.73
CA THR A 189 -14.67 3.55 -7.02
C THR A 189 -13.86 3.75 -8.30
N MET A 190 -14.53 4.17 -9.38
CA MET A 190 -13.89 4.46 -10.67
C MET A 190 -12.89 5.61 -10.55
N LEU A 191 -13.27 6.72 -9.92
CA LEU A 191 -12.37 7.86 -9.73
C LEU A 191 -11.17 7.50 -8.86
N GLY A 192 -11.35 6.75 -7.77
CA GLY A 192 -10.28 6.31 -6.90
C GLY A 192 -9.28 5.41 -7.63
N MET A 193 -9.75 4.50 -8.49
CA MET A 193 -8.89 3.67 -9.34
C MET A 193 -8.06 4.52 -10.32
N VAL A 194 -8.70 5.45 -11.03
CA VAL A 194 -8.02 6.38 -11.96
C VAL A 194 -6.94 7.18 -11.23
N MET A 195 -7.28 7.73 -10.07
CA MET A 195 -6.37 8.57 -9.30
C MET A 195 -5.20 7.76 -8.71
N SER A 196 -5.45 6.52 -8.28
CA SER A 196 -4.37 5.62 -7.84
C SER A 196 -3.38 5.33 -8.97
N LEU A 197 -3.86 5.06 -10.20
CA LEU A 197 -3.00 4.81 -11.35
C LEU A 197 -2.22 6.06 -11.77
N TRP A 198 -2.89 7.21 -11.77
CA TRP A 198 -2.27 8.51 -12.05
C TRP A 198 -1.10 8.82 -11.10
N LEU A 199 -1.27 8.59 -9.79
CA LEU A 199 -0.23 8.85 -8.79
C LEU A 199 0.95 7.89 -8.91
N ILE A 200 0.74 6.63 -9.31
CA ILE A 200 1.83 5.69 -9.59
C ILE A 200 2.74 6.24 -10.71
N TYR A 201 2.17 6.81 -11.78
CA TYR A 201 2.96 7.43 -12.84
C TYR A 201 3.62 8.74 -12.43
N ALA A 202 2.98 9.53 -11.55
CA ALA A 202 3.58 10.74 -11.00
C ALA A 202 4.87 10.42 -10.22
N VAL A 203 4.87 9.32 -9.45
CA VAL A 203 6.08 8.81 -8.77
C VAL A 203 7.17 8.48 -9.80
N GLY A 204 6.82 7.81 -10.90
CA GLY A 204 7.76 7.53 -12.00
C GLY A 204 8.44 8.80 -12.53
N TYR A 205 7.67 9.85 -12.85
CA TYR A 205 8.23 11.13 -13.32
C TYR A 205 9.07 11.86 -12.27
N VAL A 206 8.72 11.76 -10.98
CA VAL A 206 9.50 12.37 -9.90
C VAL A 206 10.86 11.69 -9.71
N VAL A 207 10.90 10.36 -9.74
CA VAL A 207 12.11 9.59 -9.43
C VAL A 207 12.99 9.40 -10.66
N VAL A 208 12.39 9.05 -11.80
CA VAL A 208 13.16 8.68 -13.00
C VAL A 208 13.58 9.90 -13.81
N GLU A 209 12.67 10.85 -13.99
CA GLU A 209 12.87 12.04 -14.84
C GLU A 209 13.15 13.30 -14.00
N GLU A 210 13.28 13.15 -12.68
CA GLU A 210 13.59 14.20 -11.69
C GLU A 210 12.69 15.45 -11.75
N LYS A 211 11.47 15.29 -12.29
CA LYS A 211 10.54 16.40 -12.54
C LYS A 211 9.99 17.01 -11.25
N LYS A 212 9.58 18.29 -11.34
CA LYS A 212 8.90 19.01 -10.23
C LYS A 212 7.50 18.42 -10.02
N LEU A 213 6.99 18.47 -8.79
CA LEU A 213 5.73 17.79 -8.41
C LEU A 213 4.55 18.09 -9.36
N LEU A 214 4.28 19.38 -9.63
CA LEU A 214 3.17 19.77 -10.51
C LEU A 214 3.37 19.32 -11.96
N GLU A 215 4.61 19.38 -12.44
CA GLU A 215 4.96 18.92 -13.79
C GLU A 215 4.82 17.40 -13.89
N SER A 216 5.30 16.66 -12.89
CA SER A 216 5.13 15.20 -12.79
C SER A 216 3.66 14.80 -12.81
N CYS A 217 2.81 15.48 -12.04
CA CYS A 217 1.37 15.26 -12.03
C CYS A 217 0.73 15.50 -13.40
N ARG A 218 1.08 16.60 -14.07
CA ARG A 218 0.56 16.94 -15.40
C ARG A 218 1.00 15.93 -16.47
N LEU A 219 2.27 15.53 -16.45
CA LEU A 219 2.82 14.54 -17.39
C LEU A 219 2.24 13.15 -17.12
N ALA A 220 2.09 12.77 -15.85
CA ALA A 220 1.43 11.53 -15.45
C ALA A 220 -0.01 11.46 -15.95
N TRP A 221 -0.76 12.57 -15.86
CA TRP A 221 -2.13 12.63 -16.37
C TRP A 221 -2.17 12.42 -17.88
N ARG A 222 -1.29 13.10 -18.62
CA ARG A 222 -1.17 12.94 -20.08
C ARG A 222 -0.76 11.51 -20.47
N LEU A 223 0.14 10.89 -19.70
CA LEU A 223 0.58 9.52 -19.96
C LEU A 223 -0.56 8.54 -19.71
N PHE A 224 -1.31 8.72 -18.61
CA PHE A 224 -2.47 7.92 -18.25
C PHE A 224 -3.56 8.03 -19.32
N THR A 225 -4.01 9.23 -19.69
CA THR A 225 -5.11 9.39 -20.66
C THR A 225 -4.77 8.82 -22.04
N ARG A 226 -3.49 8.82 -22.43
CA ARG A 226 -3.03 8.21 -23.69
C ARG A 226 -3.01 6.68 -23.66
N HIS A 227 -2.84 6.06 -22.49
CA HIS A 227 -2.67 4.61 -22.34
C HIS A 227 -3.58 4.01 -21.26
N TRP A 228 -4.76 4.61 -21.01
CA TRP A 228 -5.60 4.27 -19.86
C TRP A 228 -6.02 2.79 -19.87
N LEU A 229 -6.32 2.25 -21.07
CA LEU A 229 -6.74 0.86 -21.23
C LEU A 229 -5.63 -0.11 -20.81
N VAL A 230 -4.38 0.21 -21.15
CA VAL A 230 -3.20 -0.54 -20.74
C VAL A 230 -3.05 -0.54 -19.22
N SER A 231 -3.22 0.63 -18.60
CA SER A 231 -3.14 0.79 -17.15
C SER A 231 -4.23 -0.01 -16.44
N LEU A 232 -5.45 -0.05 -16.98
CA LEU A 232 -6.55 -0.83 -16.42
C LEU A 232 -6.33 -2.34 -16.56
N GLU A 233 -5.86 -2.83 -17.72
CA GLU A 233 -5.55 -4.24 -17.93
C GLU A 233 -4.51 -4.75 -16.90
N ILE A 234 -3.42 -4.02 -16.73
CA ILE A 234 -2.41 -4.34 -15.71
C ILE A 234 -2.97 -4.20 -14.29
N GLY A 235 -3.79 -3.18 -14.05
CA GLY A 235 -4.48 -3.00 -12.78
C GLY A 235 -5.33 -4.22 -12.41
N PHE A 236 -6.08 -4.76 -13.38
CA PHE A 236 -6.90 -5.96 -13.20
C PHE A 236 -6.06 -7.21 -12.92
N ILE A 237 -4.94 -7.39 -13.62
CA ILE A 237 -3.99 -8.47 -13.33
C ILE A 237 -3.47 -8.36 -11.89
N PHE A 238 -3.18 -7.13 -11.40
CA PHE A 238 -2.79 -6.94 -10.01
C PHE A 238 -3.90 -7.25 -9.01
N ILE A 239 -5.17 -6.99 -9.33
CA ILE A 239 -6.29 -7.41 -8.49
C ILE A 239 -6.27 -8.94 -8.32
N ILE A 240 -6.11 -9.69 -9.41
CA ILE A 240 -5.98 -11.15 -9.37
C ILE A 240 -4.79 -11.59 -8.51
N PHE A 241 -3.61 -10.97 -8.69
CA PHE A 241 -2.45 -11.30 -7.87
C PHE A 241 -2.63 -10.97 -6.38
N ASN A 242 -3.36 -9.90 -6.05
CA ASN A 242 -3.68 -9.59 -4.65
C ASN A 242 -4.63 -10.64 -4.05
N ILE A 243 -5.59 -11.17 -4.81
CA ILE A 243 -6.43 -12.28 -4.35
C ILE A 243 -5.56 -13.51 -4.05
N PHE A 244 -4.64 -13.86 -4.95
CA PHE A 244 -3.67 -14.93 -4.70
C PHE A 244 -2.79 -14.66 -3.48
N LEU A 245 -2.37 -13.41 -3.26
CA LEU A 245 -1.58 -13.01 -2.10
C LEU A 245 -2.37 -13.24 -0.80
N VAL A 246 -3.64 -12.86 -0.77
CA VAL A 246 -4.52 -13.08 0.40
C VAL A 246 -4.72 -14.57 0.66
N LEU A 247 -4.97 -15.37 -0.37
CA LEU A 247 -5.07 -16.83 -0.25
C LEU A 247 -3.77 -17.44 0.25
N LEU A 248 -2.62 -16.97 -0.24
CA LEU A 248 -1.30 -17.39 0.22
C LEU A 248 -1.11 -17.04 1.70
N VAL A 249 -1.49 -15.83 2.12
CA VAL A 249 -1.44 -15.41 3.54
C VAL A 249 -2.30 -16.32 4.42
N PHE A 250 -3.52 -16.66 4.00
CA PHE A 250 -4.38 -17.59 4.73
C PHE A 250 -3.77 -19.00 4.79
N ALA A 251 -3.26 -19.53 3.67
CA ALA A 251 -2.61 -20.82 3.65
C ALA A 251 -1.38 -20.87 4.59
N GLY A 252 -0.55 -19.81 4.55
CA GLY A 252 0.59 -19.67 5.43
C GLY A 252 0.21 -19.54 6.90
N MET A 253 -0.91 -18.87 7.21
CA MET A 253 -1.46 -18.82 8.57
C MET A 253 -1.71 -20.24 9.11
N TYR A 254 -2.39 -21.11 8.36
CA TYR A 254 -2.64 -22.47 8.82
C TYR A 254 -1.36 -23.25 9.10
N VAL A 255 -0.35 -23.14 8.21
CA VAL A 255 0.91 -23.86 8.35
C VAL A 255 1.76 -23.32 9.51
N LEU A 256 1.88 -21.99 9.62
CA LEU A 256 2.76 -21.34 10.61
C LEU A 256 2.19 -21.36 12.02
N PHE A 257 0.88 -21.58 12.18
CA PHE A 257 0.27 -21.78 13.49
C PHE A 257 0.38 -23.23 13.98
N LEU A 258 0.81 -24.21 13.16
CA LEU A 258 0.98 -25.60 13.61
C LEU A 258 1.88 -25.74 14.86
N PRO A 259 3.05 -25.06 14.96
CA PRO A 259 3.86 -25.11 16.18
C PRO A 259 3.13 -24.53 17.40
N SER A 260 2.34 -23.47 17.22
CA SER A 260 1.51 -22.90 18.29
C SER A 260 0.42 -23.87 18.73
N LEU A 261 -0.24 -24.54 17.79
CA LEU A 261 -1.27 -25.54 18.08
C LEU A 261 -0.68 -26.73 18.83
N PHE A 262 0.51 -27.18 18.47
CA PHE A 262 1.24 -28.22 19.21
C PHE A 262 1.56 -27.80 20.65
N LEU A 263 1.99 -26.55 20.87
CA LEU A 263 2.21 -26.06 22.23
C LEU A 263 0.90 -25.97 23.02
N TRP A 264 -0.21 -25.62 22.37
CA TRP A 264 -1.54 -25.61 23.00
C TRP A 264 -2.02 -27.01 23.40
N THR A 265 -1.76 -28.05 22.61
CA THR A 265 -2.09 -29.43 23.03
C THR A 265 -1.24 -29.85 24.23
N LEU A 266 0.03 -29.47 24.29
CA LEU A 266 0.88 -29.71 25.47
C LEU A 266 0.37 -28.94 26.70
N VAL A 267 -0.14 -27.71 26.55
CA VAL A 267 -0.79 -26.97 27.62
C VAL A 267 -2.00 -27.74 28.15
N ALA A 268 -2.83 -28.29 27.26
CA ALA A 268 -4.01 -29.05 27.65
C ALA A 268 -3.67 -30.31 28.48
N VAL A 269 -2.51 -30.93 28.24
CA VAL A 269 -2.04 -32.11 28.99
C VAL A 269 -1.31 -31.73 30.28
N THR A 270 -0.49 -30.68 30.26
CA THR A 270 0.41 -30.34 31.38
C THR A 270 -0.14 -29.27 32.33
N GLY A 271 -1.13 -28.49 31.92
CA GLY A 271 -1.63 -27.33 32.65
C GLY A 271 -0.64 -26.16 32.73
N ASN A 272 0.49 -26.21 32.00
CA ASN A 272 1.55 -25.21 32.14
C ASN A 272 1.24 -23.92 31.35
N THR A 273 0.94 -22.83 32.06
CA THR A 273 0.65 -21.51 31.48
C THR A 273 1.82 -20.92 30.67
N LEU A 274 3.07 -21.26 30.99
CA LEU A 274 4.24 -20.78 30.24
C LEU A 274 4.20 -21.27 28.79
N LEU A 275 3.80 -22.52 28.55
CA LEU A 275 3.68 -23.10 27.21
C LEU A 275 2.60 -22.39 26.38
N TYR A 276 1.55 -21.91 27.03
CA TYR A 276 0.50 -21.12 26.37
C TYR A 276 1.05 -19.80 25.83
N PHE A 277 1.75 -19.04 26.69
CA PHE A 277 2.37 -17.77 26.29
C PHE A 277 3.41 -17.97 25.19
N LEU A 278 4.25 -19.01 25.30
CA LEU A 278 5.22 -19.35 24.26
C LEU A 278 4.55 -19.74 22.95
N GLY A 279 3.44 -20.49 22.98
CA GLY A 279 2.66 -20.84 21.79
C GLY A 279 2.13 -19.61 21.07
N VAL A 280 1.44 -18.73 21.81
CA VAL A 280 0.89 -17.48 21.27
C VAL A 280 2.00 -16.58 20.71
N LEU A 281 3.08 -16.38 21.46
CA LEU A 281 4.20 -15.55 21.03
C LEU A 281 4.87 -16.12 19.77
N LEU A 282 5.13 -17.42 19.74
CA LEU A 282 5.75 -18.09 18.60
C LEU A 282 4.88 -17.98 17.33
N GLY A 283 3.58 -18.28 17.45
CA GLY A 283 2.63 -18.15 16.34
C GLY A 283 2.56 -16.71 15.81
N PHE A 284 2.46 -15.73 16.71
CA PHE A 284 2.42 -14.32 16.35
C PHE A 284 3.71 -13.85 15.65
N VAL A 285 4.88 -14.20 16.19
CA VAL A 285 6.18 -13.81 15.60
C VAL A 285 6.37 -14.46 14.23
N LEU A 286 6.13 -15.76 14.09
CA LEU A 286 6.28 -16.47 12.81
C LEU A 286 5.33 -15.93 11.75
N PHE A 287 4.05 -15.73 12.11
CA PHE A 287 3.06 -15.19 11.19
C PHE A 287 3.37 -13.75 10.79
N SER A 288 3.79 -12.90 11.73
CA SER A 288 4.17 -11.52 11.44
C SER A 288 5.35 -11.44 10.48
N LEU A 289 6.42 -12.20 10.74
CA LEU A 289 7.60 -12.28 9.85
C LEU A 289 7.21 -12.76 8.45
N TYR A 290 6.32 -13.74 8.36
CA TYR A 290 5.82 -14.25 7.10
C TYR A 290 5.02 -13.21 6.30
N VAL A 291 4.06 -12.53 6.94
CA VAL A 291 3.29 -11.46 6.31
C VAL A 291 4.20 -10.31 5.87
N MET A 292 5.17 -9.92 6.71
CA MET A 292 6.18 -8.90 6.40
C MET A 292 7.02 -9.28 5.16
N LEU A 293 7.47 -10.53 5.08
CA LEU A 293 8.26 -11.04 3.95
C LEU A 293 7.46 -11.05 2.65
N ILE A 294 6.25 -11.62 2.68
CA ILE A 294 5.37 -11.70 1.50
C ILE A 294 4.99 -10.31 1.02
N SER A 295 4.58 -9.42 1.94
CA SER A 295 4.21 -8.05 1.62
C SER A 295 5.38 -7.30 0.99
N SER A 296 6.59 -7.47 1.53
CA SER A 296 7.80 -6.86 0.98
C SER A 296 8.07 -7.30 -0.47
N ILE A 297 8.09 -8.61 -0.72
CA ILE A 297 8.32 -9.16 -2.06
C ILE A 297 7.25 -8.64 -3.04
N PHE A 298 5.99 -8.62 -2.60
CA PHE A 298 4.88 -8.17 -3.43
C PHE A 298 4.96 -6.67 -3.76
N VAL A 299 5.35 -5.82 -2.81
CA VAL A 299 5.56 -4.39 -3.05
C VAL A 299 6.68 -4.14 -4.05
N ILE A 300 7.78 -4.89 -3.97
CA ILE A 300 8.88 -4.79 -4.95
C ILE A 300 8.39 -5.24 -6.32
N PHE A 301 7.71 -6.38 -6.39
CA PHE A 301 7.13 -6.90 -7.63
C PHE A 301 6.20 -5.87 -8.29
N SER A 302 5.21 -5.37 -7.55
CA SER A 302 4.23 -4.43 -8.06
C SER A 302 4.87 -3.11 -8.51
N THR A 303 5.67 -2.50 -7.64
CA THR A 303 6.36 -1.22 -7.93
C THR A 303 7.28 -1.37 -9.14
N SER A 304 7.96 -2.50 -9.28
CA SER A 304 8.89 -2.74 -10.38
C SER A 304 8.19 -2.95 -11.71
N THR A 305 7.08 -3.69 -11.72
CA THR A 305 6.25 -3.84 -12.92
C THR A 305 5.64 -2.50 -13.36
N TRP A 306 5.12 -1.69 -12.43
CA TRP A 306 4.60 -0.36 -12.77
C TRP A 306 5.69 0.56 -13.29
N THR A 307 6.88 0.51 -12.70
CA THR A 307 8.04 1.28 -13.18
C THR A 307 8.47 0.82 -14.58
N TYR A 308 8.49 -0.49 -14.85
CA TYR A 308 8.77 -1.02 -16.19
C TYR A 308 7.76 -0.50 -17.21
N LEU A 309 6.48 -0.59 -16.87
CA LEU A 309 5.40 -0.14 -17.74
C LEU A 309 5.51 1.36 -18.03
N PHE A 310 5.75 2.16 -16.98
CA PHE A 310 6.01 3.59 -17.10
C PHE A 310 7.16 3.87 -18.08
N MET A 311 8.31 3.23 -17.90
CA MET A 311 9.48 3.41 -18.77
C MET A 311 9.19 3.07 -20.24
N LYS A 312 8.40 2.03 -20.48
CA LYS A 312 8.04 1.60 -21.83
C LYS A 312 7.02 2.52 -22.49
N MET A 313 5.94 2.88 -21.79
CA MET A 313 4.93 3.82 -22.29
C MET A 313 5.55 5.19 -22.57
N HIS A 314 6.48 5.62 -21.71
CA HIS A 314 7.15 6.90 -21.86
C HIS A 314 8.12 6.94 -23.06
N LYS A 315 8.95 5.89 -23.27
CA LYS A 315 10.01 5.90 -24.29
C LYS A 315 9.59 5.36 -25.67
N LYS A 316 8.69 4.37 -25.75
CA LYS A 316 8.40 3.64 -27.00
C LYS A 316 6.92 3.64 -27.41
N GLY A 317 6.02 4.06 -26.52
CA GLY A 317 4.58 3.82 -26.66
C GLY A 317 4.26 2.33 -26.50
N LEU A 318 3.11 2.01 -25.90
CA LEU A 318 2.61 0.63 -25.79
C LEU A 318 1.16 0.59 -26.29
N ARG A 319 0.82 -0.34 -27.19
CA ARG A 319 -0.58 -0.58 -27.60
C ARG A 319 -1.22 -1.67 -26.72
N SER A 320 -2.51 -1.50 -26.40
CA SER A 320 -3.30 -2.46 -25.62
C SER A 320 -3.50 -3.78 -26.35
N HIS A 321 -3.60 -4.88 -25.58
CA HIS A 321 -3.88 -6.21 -26.12
C HIS A 321 -5.30 -6.29 -26.68
N LEU A 322 -6.29 -5.66 -26.03
CA LEU A 322 -7.67 -5.60 -26.51
C LEU A 322 -7.77 -4.86 -27.84
N VAL A 323 -7.02 -3.78 -28.01
CA VAL A 323 -6.98 -3.05 -29.30
C VAL A 323 -6.38 -3.92 -30.41
N ARG A 324 -5.45 -4.81 -30.08
CA ARG A 324 -4.89 -5.76 -31.05
C ARG A 324 -5.90 -6.85 -31.43
N LEU A 325 -6.59 -7.45 -30.45
CA LEU A 325 -7.64 -8.45 -30.68
C LEU A 325 -8.84 -7.93 -31.49
N ILE A 326 -9.08 -6.62 -31.51
CA ILE A 326 -10.19 -6.01 -32.26
C ILE A 326 -9.76 -5.58 -33.67
N HIS A 327 -8.45 -5.42 -33.92
CA HIS A 327 -7.91 -4.99 -35.22
C HIS A 327 -7.27 -6.11 -36.05
N ASP A 328 -6.98 -7.27 -35.46
CA ASP A 328 -6.58 -8.50 -36.16
C ASP A 328 -7.79 -9.40 -36.41
#